data_AF-A0AA42BTD3-F1
#
_entry.id   AF-A0AA42BTD3-F1
#
_cell.length_a   1.000
_cell.length_b   1.000
_cell.length_c   1.000
_cell.angle_alpha   90.00
_cell.angle_beta   90.00
_cell.angle_gamma   90.00
#
_symmetry.space_group_name_H-M   'P 1'
#
loop_
_entity.id
_entity.type
_entity.pdbx_description
1 polymer ?
#
loop_
_entity_poly.entity_id
_entity_poly.type
_entity_poly.pdbx_seq_one_letter_code
_entity_poly.pdbx_strand_id
1 'polypeptide(L)'
;MAGTVTVPSASVPSTPLLKDELDIVIPTIRNLDFLEMWRPFFQPYHLIIVQDGDPTKTIRVPEGFDYELYNRNDINRILGPKASSISFKDSACRCFGYMVSKKKYVFTIDDDCFVAKDPSGKDINALEQHIKNLLSPSTPFFFN
;
A
#
# COMPACT_ATOMS: atom_id res chain seq x y z
N MET A 1 9.26 37.69 38.59
CA MET A 1 9.92 37.48 37.29
C MET A 1 9.49 36.11 36.78
N ALA A 2 8.38 36.05 36.04
CA ALA A 2 7.88 34.80 35.47
C ALA A 2 8.65 34.51 34.18
N GLY A 3 9.49 33.47 34.19
CA GLY A 3 10.18 33.00 32.99
C GLY A 3 9.20 32.25 32.10
N THR A 4 8.92 32.78 30.92
CA THR A 4 8.19 32.11 29.85
C THR A 4 9.04 30.97 29.31
N VAL A 5 8.54 29.73 29.46
CA VAL A 5 9.12 28.56 28.80
C VAL A 5 8.67 28.57 27.34
N THR A 6 9.59 28.85 26.43
CA THR A 6 9.41 28.68 25.00
C THR A 6 9.44 27.20 24.66
N VAL A 7 8.31 26.65 24.20
CA VAL A 7 8.21 25.30 23.64
C VAL A 7 8.71 25.35 22.19
N PRO A 8 9.75 24.59 21.77
CA PRO A 8 10.20 24.63 20.39
C PRO A 8 9.29 23.80 19.49
N SER A 9 8.81 24.50 18.45
CA SER A 9 8.77 24.11 17.04
C SER A 9 7.97 22.87 16.64
N ALA A 10 6.97 23.13 15.77
CA ALA A 10 6.30 22.15 14.94
C ALA A 10 7.31 21.15 14.35
N SER A 11 7.02 19.87 14.51
CA SER A 11 7.76 18.77 13.92
C SER A 11 7.78 18.94 12.41
N VAL A 12 8.97 19.09 11.83
CA VAL A 12 9.19 18.81 10.41
C VAL A 12 8.56 17.44 10.13
N PRO A 13 7.63 17.29 9.17
CA PRO A 13 7.08 15.98 8.88
C PRO A 13 8.24 15.07 8.47
N SER A 14 8.53 14.08 9.31
CA SER A 14 9.52 13.07 9.02
C SER A 14 9.15 12.42 7.70
N THR A 15 10.10 12.35 6.76
CA THR A 15 9.92 11.64 5.49
C THR A 15 9.38 10.24 5.78
N PRO A 16 8.28 9.81 5.14
CA PRO A 16 7.76 8.46 5.33
C PRO A 16 8.83 7.40 5.05
N LEU A 17 8.93 6.40 5.93
CA LEU A 17 9.93 5.34 5.83
C LEU A 17 9.77 4.56 4.53
N LEU A 18 10.87 4.26 3.83
CA LEU A 18 10.87 3.46 2.59
C LEU A 18 9.98 4.01 1.45
N LYS A 19 9.60 5.29 1.46
CA LYS A 19 8.73 5.89 0.43
C LYS A 19 9.13 5.52 -1.00
N ASP A 20 10.41 5.64 -1.32
CA ASP A 20 10.95 5.40 -2.66
C ASP A 20 11.37 3.92 -2.89
N GLU A 21 11.29 3.08 -1.85
CA GLU A 21 11.72 1.67 -1.86
C GLU A 21 10.57 0.67 -1.64
N LEU A 22 9.34 1.14 -1.37
CA LEU A 22 8.17 0.31 -1.10
C LEU A 22 7.00 0.63 -2.07
N ASP A 23 6.44 -0.42 -2.67
CA ASP A 23 5.17 -0.38 -3.41
C ASP A 23 4.05 -0.97 -2.55
N ILE A 24 2.84 -0.43 -2.68
CA ILE A 24 1.63 -0.99 -2.06
C ILE A 24 0.83 -1.71 -3.13
N VAL A 25 0.66 -3.04 -3.00
CA VAL A 25 -0.09 -3.88 -3.94
C VAL A 25 -1.50 -4.16 -3.43
N ILE A 26 -2.50 -3.76 -4.21
CA ILE A 26 -3.93 -3.87 -3.86
C ILE A 26 -4.65 -4.68 -4.95
N PRO A 27 -5.11 -5.91 -4.69
CA PRO A 27 -6.08 -6.57 -5.55
C PRO A 27 -7.47 -5.96 -5.31
N THR A 28 -8.27 -5.84 -6.37
CA THR A 28 -9.62 -5.30 -6.23
C THR A 28 -10.60 -5.75 -7.29
N ILE A 29 -11.88 -5.81 -6.94
CA ILE A 29 -13.00 -5.99 -7.88
C ILE A 29 -13.99 -4.81 -7.86
N ARG A 30 -13.69 -3.75 -7.09
CA ARG A 30 -14.60 -2.61 -6.83
C ARG A 30 -13.83 -1.29 -6.73
N ASN A 31 -14.55 -0.19 -6.61
CA ASN A 31 -13.90 1.12 -6.45
C ASN A 31 -13.13 1.19 -5.13
N LEU A 32 -12.04 1.95 -5.12
CA LEU A 32 -11.10 2.01 -4.00
C LEU A 32 -11.39 3.18 -3.05
N ASP A 33 -12.65 3.43 -2.74
CA ASP A 33 -13.06 4.50 -1.82
C ASP A 33 -12.46 4.31 -0.41
N PHE A 34 -12.10 3.07 -0.02
CA PHE A 34 -11.39 2.76 1.23
C PHE A 34 -10.03 3.48 1.35
N LEU A 35 -9.42 3.88 0.22
CA LEU A 35 -8.17 4.62 0.21
C LEU A 35 -8.30 5.99 0.87
N GLU A 36 -9.50 6.57 0.97
CA GLU A 36 -9.70 7.82 1.70
C GLU A 36 -9.39 7.66 3.19
N MET A 37 -9.72 6.52 3.78
CA MET A 37 -9.36 6.22 5.18
C MET A 37 -7.84 6.04 5.33
N TRP A 38 -7.21 5.44 4.33
CA TRP A 38 -5.76 5.23 4.31
C TRP A 38 -4.95 6.42 3.82
N ARG A 39 -5.59 7.47 3.28
CA ARG A 39 -4.91 8.60 2.62
C ARG A 39 -3.77 9.19 3.44
N PRO A 40 -3.91 9.45 4.77
CA PRO A 40 -2.81 9.98 5.57
C PRO A 40 -1.57 9.07 5.60
N PHE A 41 -1.72 7.77 5.33
CA PHE A 41 -0.67 6.77 5.43
C PHE A 41 -0.16 6.29 4.06
N PHE A 42 -1.04 6.17 3.06
CA PHE A 42 -0.70 5.55 1.77
C PHE A 42 -0.36 6.55 0.67
N GLN A 43 -0.90 7.78 0.72
CA GLN A 43 -0.67 8.78 -0.33
C GLN A 43 0.82 9.03 -0.67
N PRO A 44 1.77 8.96 0.28
CA PRO A 44 3.17 9.14 -0.05
C PRO A 44 3.79 8.03 -0.91
N TYR A 45 3.18 6.84 -0.96
CA TYR A 45 3.74 5.66 -1.62
C TYR A 45 3.09 5.44 -2.99
N HIS A 46 3.81 4.76 -3.87
CA HIS A 46 3.27 4.32 -5.16
C HIS A 46 2.41 3.06 -4.97
N LEU A 47 1.26 3.02 -5.64
CA LEU A 47 0.32 1.90 -5.59
C LEU A 47 0.39 1.07 -6.88
N ILE A 48 0.34 -0.25 -6.75
CA ILE A 48 0.09 -1.17 -7.86
C ILE A 48 -1.27 -1.81 -7.61
N ILE A 49 -2.25 -1.43 -8.42
CA ILE A 49 -3.62 -1.92 -8.32
C ILE A 49 -3.81 -3.01 -9.37
N VAL A 50 -4.27 -4.18 -8.93
CA VAL A 50 -4.61 -5.28 -9.83
C VAL A 50 -6.11 -5.53 -9.79
N GLN A 51 -6.78 -5.16 -10.87
CA GLN A 51 -8.19 -5.40 -11.06
C GLN A 51 -8.45 -6.89 -11.37
N ASP A 52 -9.24 -7.50 -10.50
CA ASP A 52 -9.86 -8.80 -10.70
C ASP A 52 -11.22 -8.69 -11.40
N GLY A 53 -11.71 -9.82 -11.90
CA GLY A 53 -13.02 -9.93 -12.53
C GLY A 53 -13.06 -9.35 -13.94
N ASP A 54 -14.17 -8.68 -14.24
CA ASP A 54 -14.48 -8.17 -15.59
C ASP A 54 -13.61 -6.95 -15.94
N PRO A 55 -12.67 -7.06 -16.91
CA PRO A 55 -11.77 -5.97 -17.27
C PRO A 55 -12.47 -4.82 -18.01
N THR A 56 -13.74 -4.98 -18.38
CA THR A 56 -14.53 -3.89 -19.00
C THR A 56 -15.12 -2.94 -17.97
N LYS A 57 -15.16 -3.35 -16.69
CA LYS A 57 -15.60 -2.49 -15.60
C LYS A 57 -14.50 -1.49 -15.25
N THR A 58 -14.86 -0.22 -15.18
CA THR A 58 -13.95 0.83 -14.71
C THR A 58 -13.89 0.80 -13.19
N ILE A 59 -12.69 0.62 -12.65
CA ILE A 59 -12.40 0.84 -11.22
C ILE A 59 -12.02 2.29 -11.01
N ARG A 60 -12.71 2.98 -10.09
CA ARG A 60 -12.33 4.33 -9.66
C ARG A 60 -11.34 4.27 -8.52
N VAL A 61 -10.29 5.08 -8.64
CA VAL A 61 -9.31 5.36 -7.59
C VAL A 61 -9.49 6.83 -7.20
N PRO A 62 -9.56 7.17 -5.90
CA PRO A 62 -9.61 8.57 -5.48
C PRO A 62 -8.44 9.39 -6.01
N GLU A 63 -8.66 10.68 -6.23
CA GLU A 63 -7.63 11.56 -6.79
C GLU A 63 -6.43 11.74 -5.85
N GLY A 64 -5.27 12.06 -6.43
CA GLY A 64 -4.05 12.42 -5.71
C GLY A 64 -3.19 11.25 -5.21
N PHE A 65 -3.52 10.01 -5.59
CA PHE A 65 -2.63 8.86 -5.44
C PHE A 65 -1.77 8.66 -6.70
N ASP A 66 -0.52 8.26 -6.50
CA ASP A 66 0.37 7.80 -7.57
C ASP A 66 0.21 6.28 -7.75
N TYR A 67 -0.23 5.84 -8.93
CA TYR A 67 -0.54 4.42 -9.14
C TYR A 67 -0.42 3.95 -10.58
N GLU A 68 -0.17 2.65 -10.72
CA GLU A 68 -0.43 1.87 -11.93
C GLU A 68 -1.62 0.92 -11.69
N LEU A 69 -2.52 0.82 -12.67
CA LEU A 69 -3.66 -0.10 -12.62
C LEU A 69 -3.56 -1.10 -13.76
N TYR A 70 -3.58 -2.38 -13.40
CA TYR A 70 -3.53 -3.51 -14.33
C TYR A 70 -4.81 -4.31 -14.26
N ASN A 71 -5.36 -4.68 -15.42
CA ASN A 71 -6.48 -5.62 -15.49
C ASN A 71 -6.10 -6.88 -16.27
N ARG A 72 -7.10 -7.74 -16.49
CA ARG A 72 -6.90 -9.01 -17.19
C ARG A 72 -6.29 -8.86 -18.59
N ASN A 73 -6.63 -7.81 -19.33
CA ASN A 73 -6.09 -7.57 -20.67
C ASN A 73 -4.59 -7.24 -20.59
N ASP A 74 -4.16 -6.47 -19.59
CA ASP A 74 -2.75 -6.17 -19.37
C ASP A 74 -1.96 -7.41 -18.99
N ILE A 75 -2.48 -8.24 -18.08
CA ILE A 75 -1.86 -9.49 -17.67
C ILE A 75 -1.69 -10.42 -18.89
N ASN A 76 -2.73 -10.56 -19.72
CA ASN A 76 -2.68 -11.37 -20.94
C ASN A 76 -1.64 -10.83 -21.94
N ARG A 77 -1.59 -9.52 -22.12
CA ARG A 77 -0.63 -8.86 -23.02
C ARG A 77 0.81 -9.00 -22.53
N ILE A 78 1.06 -8.90 -21.22
CA ILE A 78 2.40 -8.90 -20.63
C ILE A 78 2.94 -10.33 -20.48
N LEU A 79 2.12 -11.28 -20.01
CA LEU A 79 2.56 -12.65 -19.74
C LEU A 79 2.32 -13.62 -20.91
N GLY A 80 1.46 -13.25 -21.86
CA GLY A 80 1.12 -14.08 -23.01
C GLY A 80 0.64 -15.48 -22.57
N PRO A 81 1.23 -16.58 -23.09
CA PRO A 81 0.86 -17.93 -22.70
C PRO A 81 0.98 -18.23 -21.20
N LYS A 82 1.78 -17.46 -20.44
CA LYS A 82 1.96 -17.63 -18.99
C LYS A 82 0.89 -16.92 -18.16
N ALA A 83 -0.04 -16.19 -18.79
CA ALA A 83 -1.08 -15.44 -18.09
C ALA A 83 -2.02 -16.32 -17.26
N SER A 84 -2.06 -17.64 -17.52
CA SER A 84 -2.80 -18.62 -16.71
C SER A 84 -2.21 -18.87 -15.33
N SER A 85 -0.97 -18.45 -15.07
CA SER A 85 -0.31 -18.59 -13.76
C SER A 85 -0.79 -17.57 -12.73
N ILE A 86 -1.55 -16.55 -13.14
CA ILE A 86 -2.14 -15.54 -12.26
C ILE A 86 -3.63 -15.83 -12.14
N SER A 87 -4.19 -15.95 -10.93
CA SER A 87 -5.62 -16.20 -10.77
C SER A 87 -6.47 -15.05 -11.33
N PHE A 88 -7.69 -15.38 -11.77
CA PHE A 88 -8.67 -14.46 -12.39
C PHE A 88 -10.03 -14.46 -11.67
N LYS A 89 -10.10 -15.07 -10.48
CA LYS A 89 -11.36 -15.28 -9.75
C LYS A 89 -11.26 -14.96 -8.26
N ASP A 90 -10.17 -14.32 -7.85
CA ASP A 90 -9.91 -14.04 -6.45
C ASP A 90 -8.76 -13.02 -6.28
N SER A 91 -8.49 -12.69 -5.03
CA SER A 91 -7.46 -11.75 -4.65
C SER A 91 -6.02 -12.23 -4.90
N ALA A 92 -5.81 -13.46 -5.40
CA ALA A 92 -4.49 -13.91 -5.85
C ALA A 92 -4.03 -13.24 -7.16
N CYS A 93 -4.88 -12.44 -7.82
CA CYS A 93 -4.44 -11.54 -8.89
C CYS A 93 -3.30 -10.60 -8.43
N ARG A 94 -3.20 -10.29 -7.13
CA ARG A 94 -2.10 -9.52 -6.52
C ARG A 94 -0.70 -10.08 -6.83
N CYS A 95 -0.59 -11.38 -7.12
CA CYS A 95 0.68 -12.00 -7.51
C CYS A 95 1.27 -11.33 -8.76
N PHE A 96 0.43 -10.78 -9.64
CA PHE A 96 0.89 -9.97 -10.76
C PHE A 96 1.58 -8.69 -10.29
N GLY A 97 1.02 -8.02 -9.28
CA GLY A 97 1.61 -6.84 -8.65
C GLY A 97 3.01 -7.11 -8.11
N TYR A 98 3.23 -8.28 -7.51
CA TYR A 98 4.56 -8.70 -7.02
C TYR A 98 5.57 -8.87 -8.15
N MET A 99 5.15 -9.34 -9.32
CA MET A 99 6.04 -9.52 -10.46
C MET A 99 6.41 -8.22 -11.16
N VAL A 100 5.51 -7.23 -11.19
CA VAL A 100 5.75 -5.95 -11.90
C VAL A 100 6.38 -4.88 -11.02
N SER A 101 6.30 -5.00 -9.70
CA SER A 101 6.99 -4.10 -8.79
C SER A 101 8.51 -4.14 -9.05
N LYS A 102 9.11 -2.95 -9.09
CA LYS A 102 10.56 -2.77 -9.24
C LYS A 102 11.22 -2.31 -7.93
N LYS A 103 10.40 -2.07 -6.91
CA LYS A 103 10.85 -1.58 -5.61
C LYS A 103 11.33 -2.74 -4.75
N LYS A 104 12.15 -2.41 -3.76
CA LYS A 104 12.80 -3.40 -2.89
C LYS A 104 11.80 -4.14 -1.99
N TYR A 105 10.74 -3.44 -1.59
CA TYR A 105 9.72 -3.94 -0.69
C TYR A 105 8.33 -3.82 -1.30
N VAL A 106 7.47 -4.77 -0.95
CA VAL A 106 6.05 -4.73 -1.27
C VAL A 106 5.27 -4.88 0.03
N PHE A 107 4.34 -3.94 0.27
CA PHE A 107 3.27 -4.12 1.23
C PHE A 107 2.00 -4.49 0.47
N THR A 108 1.24 -5.48 0.94
CA THR A 108 -0.01 -5.89 0.26
C THR A 108 -1.19 -5.76 1.20
N ILE A 109 -2.32 -5.33 0.68
CA ILE A 109 -3.53 -5.09 1.47
C ILE A 109 -4.78 -5.30 0.59
N ASP A 110 -5.84 -5.85 1.19
CA ASP A 110 -7.10 -6.09 0.50
C ASP A 110 -7.94 -4.80 0.46
N ASP A 111 -8.82 -4.69 -0.54
CA ASP A 111 -9.64 -3.49 -0.78
C ASP A 111 -10.74 -3.22 0.26
N ASP A 112 -10.87 -4.12 1.25
CA ASP A 112 -11.81 -4.06 2.38
C ASP A 112 -11.09 -4.06 3.75
N CYS A 113 -9.77 -3.93 3.77
CA CYS A 113 -9.00 -3.77 4.99
C CYS A 113 -9.03 -2.31 5.46
N PHE A 114 -9.99 -1.96 6.33
CA PHE A 114 -10.13 -0.60 6.85
C PHE A 114 -9.13 -0.27 7.97
N VAL A 115 -8.85 1.03 8.14
CA VAL A 115 -7.98 1.54 9.21
C VAL A 115 -8.56 1.22 10.58
N ALA A 116 -7.78 0.52 11.40
CA ALA A 116 -8.13 0.22 12.78
C ALA A 116 -7.92 1.44 13.70
N LYS A 117 -8.67 1.47 14.81
CA LYS A 117 -8.55 2.49 15.86
C LYS A 117 -7.96 1.89 17.13
N ASP A 118 -7.13 2.66 17.82
CA ASP A 118 -6.64 2.32 19.16
C ASP A 118 -7.74 2.56 20.23
N PRO A 119 -7.51 2.18 21.51
CA PRO A 119 -8.49 2.40 22.58
C PRO A 119 -8.86 3.87 22.84
N SER A 120 -8.07 4.83 22.34
CA SER A 120 -8.37 6.26 22.39
C SER A 120 -9.17 6.77 21.19
N GLY A 121 -9.46 5.89 20.22
CA GLY A 121 -10.19 6.21 18.99
C GLY A 121 -9.30 6.75 17.87
N LYS A 122 -7.97 6.78 18.05
CA LYS A 122 -7.02 7.28 17.07
C LYS A 122 -6.69 6.21 16.03
N ASP A 123 -6.54 6.64 14.78
CA ASP A 123 -6.19 5.76 13.67
C ASP A 123 -4.78 5.17 13.82
N ILE A 124 -4.67 3.88 13.53
CA ILE A 124 -3.42 3.11 13.62
C ILE A 124 -2.74 3.09 12.25
N ASN A 125 -1.50 3.58 12.18
CA ASN A 125 -0.65 3.46 10.99
C ASN A 125 0.03 2.08 10.94
N ALA A 126 -0.73 1.06 10.52
CA ALA A 126 -0.24 -0.31 10.44
C ALA A 126 0.93 -0.48 9.46
N LEU A 127 0.98 0.31 8.38
CA LEU A 127 2.07 0.30 7.41
C LEU A 127 3.39 0.72 8.06
N GLU A 128 3.40 1.83 8.79
CA GLU A 128 4.63 2.29 9.46
C GLU A 128 5.11 1.28 10.51
N GLN A 129 4.20 0.67 11.27
CA GLN A 129 4.56 -0.38 12.23
C GLN A 129 5.16 -1.60 11.52
N HIS A 130 4.59 -2.01 10.39
CA HIS A 130 5.11 -3.10 9.57
C HIS A 130 6.53 -2.79 9.05
N ILE A 131 6.74 -1.58 8.52
CA ILE A 131 8.06 -1.13 8.05
C ILE A 131 9.09 -1.12 9.19
N LYS A 132 8.73 -0.61 10.37
CA LYS A 132 9.59 -0.61 11.56
C LYS A 132 10.00 -2.04 11.95
N ASN A 133 9.05 -2.98 11.95
CA ASN A 133 9.33 -4.38 12.25
C ASN A 133 10.21 -5.04 11.18
N LEU A 134 10.02 -4.68 9.91
CA LEU A 134 10.82 -5.20 8.81
C LEU A 134 12.28 -4.76 8.90
N LEU A 135 12.50 -3.49 9.27
CA LEU A 135 13.84 -2.89 9.40
C LEU A 135 14.53 -3.17 10.74
N SER A 136 13.79 -3.67 11.73
CA SER A 136 14.33 -4.04 13.05
C SER A 136 14.46 -5.56 13.14
N PRO A 137 15.67 -6.12 13.28
CA PRO A 137 15.84 -7.54 13.53
C PRO A 137 15.04 -7.96 14.77
N SER A 138 14.29 -9.05 14.65
CA SER A 138 13.55 -9.64 15.79
C SER A 138 14.49 -10.20 16.86
N THR A 139 15.72 -10.55 16.46
CA THR A 139 16.84 -10.82 17.34
C THR A 139 18.13 -10.26 16.73
N PRO A 140 19.11 -9.81 17.52
CA PRO A 140 20.39 -9.32 16.97
C PRO A 140 21.24 -10.40 16.28
N PHE A 141 20.78 -11.67 16.24
CA PHE A 141 21.55 -12.82 15.77
C PHE A 141 20.98 -13.49 14.51
N PHE A 142 19.84 -13.04 13.99
CA PHE A 142 19.27 -13.55 12.74
C PHE A 142 18.89 -12.38 11.82
N PHE A 143 19.25 -12.50 10.54
CA PHE A 143 18.85 -11.56 9.50
C PHE A 143 17.39 -11.83 9.10
N ASN A 144 16.62 -10.75 8.87
CA ASN A 144 15.31 -10.78 8.20
C ASN A 144 15.49 -10.99 6.69
#